data_AF-X1KTK3-F1
#
_entry.id   AF-X1KTK3-F1
#
_cell.length_a   1.000
_cell.length_b   1.000
_cell.length_c   1.000
_cell.angle_alpha   90.00
_cell.angle_beta   90.00
_cell.angle_gamma   90.00
#
_symmetry.space_group_name_H-M   'P 1'
#
loop_
_entity.id
_entity.type
_entity.pdbx_description
1 polymer ?
#
loop_
_entity_poly.entity_id
_entity_poly.type
_entity_poly.pdbx_seq_one_letter_code
_entity_poly.pdbx_strand_id
1 'polypeptide(L)'
;AKKQEPRVKLPPVEQVGIVVKDIDRAIEYYSSTFGWGPFQVMELEMKGATHRGKKGDCTLKLAFARSGQIGYIPPTRPGMYLTLSSLEHRL
;
A
#
# COMPACT_ATOMS: atom_id res chain seq x y z
N ALA A 1 -27.68 -9.83 14.11
CA ALA A 1 -26.63 -10.87 14.15
C ALA A 1 -25.80 -10.70 15.42
N LYS A 2 -25.55 -11.77 16.22
CA LYS A 2 -24.67 -11.70 17.39
C LYS A 2 -23.23 -11.50 16.91
N LYS A 3 -22.61 -10.38 17.28
CA LYS A 3 -21.22 -10.04 16.94
C LYS A 3 -20.31 -10.95 17.77
N GLN A 4 -19.58 -11.86 17.11
CA GLN A 4 -18.60 -12.71 17.80
C GLN A 4 -17.39 -11.86 18.21
N GLU A 5 -16.92 -12.03 19.44
CA GLU A 5 -15.70 -11.38 19.89
C GLU A 5 -14.48 -12.01 19.20
N PRO A 6 -13.57 -11.19 18.64
CA PRO A 6 -12.41 -11.72 17.94
C PRO A 6 -11.46 -12.40 18.93
N ARG A 7 -11.03 -13.62 18.59
CA ARG A 7 -10.06 -14.40 19.38
C ARG A 7 -8.67 -13.76 19.43
N VAL A 8 -8.37 -12.86 18.49
CA VAL A 8 -7.11 -12.13 18.39
C VAL A 8 -7.42 -10.64 18.31
N LYS A 9 -6.86 -9.87 19.25
CA LYS A 9 -6.94 -8.41 19.24
C LYS A 9 -5.78 -7.87 18.42
N LEU A 10 -6.05 -7.56 17.15
CA LEU A 10 -5.09 -6.86 16.31
C LEU A 10 -5.15 -5.36 16.60
N PRO A 11 -4.03 -4.64 16.44
CA PRO A 11 -4.07 -3.18 16.40
C PRO A 11 -5.00 -2.71 15.26
N PRO A 12 -5.43 -1.44 15.27
CA PRO A 12 -6.15 -0.84 14.16
C PRO A 12 -5.43 -1.08 12.83
N VAL A 13 -6.18 -1.19 11.73
CA VAL A 13 -5.57 -1.32 10.40
C VAL A 13 -4.80 -0.04 10.09
N GLU A 14 -3.48 -0.16 9.97
CA GLU A 14 -2.60 0.99 9.70
C GLU A 14 -2.25 1.13 8.22
N GLN A 15 -2.42 0.08 7.40
CA GLN A 15 -1.98 0.08 6.01
C GLN A 15 -2.89 -0.75 5.11
N VAL A 16 -3.15 -0.23 3.91
CA VAL A 16 -3.84 -0.93 2.82
C VAL A 16 -2.92 -0.94 1.59
N GLY A 17 -2.58 -2.14 1.11
CA GLY A 17 -1.81 -2.33 -0.12
C GLY A 17 -2.71 -2.66 -1.30
N ILE A 18 -2.55 -1.96 -2.42
CA ILE A 18 -3.29 -2.15 -3.67
C ILE A 18 -2.29 -2.47 -4.77
N VAL A 19 -2.43 -3.63 -5.40
CA VAL A 19 -1.61 -4.01 -6.55
C VAL A 19 -2.23 -3.40 -7.81
N VAL A 20 -1.44 -2.62 -8.54
CA VAL A 20 -1.84 -1.94 -9.77
C VAL A 20 -0.85 -2.29 -10.89
N LYS A 21 -1.32 -2.27 -12.14
CA LYS A 21 -0.46 -2.52 -13.30
C LYS A 21 0.52 -1.36 -13.53
N ASP A 22 0.05 -0.13 -13.37
CA ASP A 22 0.79 1.09 -13.64
C ASP A 22 0.61 2.03 -12.44
N ILE A 23 1.72 2.33 -11.76
CA ILE A 23 1.71 3.17 -10.57
C ILE A 23 1.47 4.62 -10.92
N ASP A 24 2.04 5.13 -12.01
CA ASP A 24 1.94 6.54 -12.36
C ASP A 24 0.49 6.88 -12.70
N ARG A 25 -0.17 6.02 -13.49
CA ARG A 25 -1.60 6.14 -13.78
C ARG A 25 -2.47 5.97 -12.54
N ALA A 26 -2.11 5.05 -11.63
CA ALA A 26 -2.85 4.86 -10.40
C ALA A 26 -2.74 6.07 -9.48
N ILE A 27 -1.53 6.64 -9.31
CA ILE A 27 -1.31 7.87 -8.55
C ILE A 27 -2.19 8.99 -9.12
N GLU A 28 -2.19 9.21 -10.43
CA GLU A 28 -3.03 10.22 -11.06
C GLU A 28 -4.51 10.01 -10.76
N TYR A 29 -5.01 8.78 -10.93
CA TYR A 29 -6.40 8.44 -10.66
C TYR A 29 -6.79 8.62 -9.19
N TYR A 30 -5.99 8.11 -8.25
CA TYR A 30 -6.27 8.19 -6.82
C TYR A 30 -6.12 9.62 -6.29
N SER A 31 -5.19 10.39 -6.83
CA SER A 31 -5.01 11.81 -6.48
C SER A 31 -6.17 12.66 -7.00
N SER A 32 -6.59 12.47 -8.25
CA SER A 32 -7.68 13.25 -8.86
C SER A 32 -9.06 12.88 -8.31
N THR A 33 -9.32 11.58 -8.09
CA THR A 33 -10.65 11.10 -7.69
C THR A 33 -10.89 11.23 -6.18
N PHE A 34 -9.87 10.92 -5.37
CA PHE A 34 -10.02 10.85 -3.91
C PHE A 34 -9.22 11.90 -3.15
N GLY A 35 -8.42 12.73 -3.85
CA GLY A 35 -7.53 13.70 -3.21
C GLY A 35 -6.42 13.04 -2.40
N TRP A 36 -6.08 11.78 -2.69
CA TRP A 36 -5.02 11.06 -1.97
C TRP A 36 -3.64 11.55 -2.41
N GLY A 37 -2.74 11.74 -1.45
CA GLY A 37 -1.38 12.18 -1.70
C GLY A 37 -0.92 13.31 -0.77
N PRO A 38 0.29 13.85 -0.98
CA PRO A 38 1.24 13.49 -2.04
C PRO A 38 1.78 12.06 -1.88
N PHE A 39 1.96 11.35 -3.00
CA PHE A 39 2.54 10.00 -3.02
C PHE A 39 4.08 10.07 -3.06
N GLN A 40 4.73 9.25 -2.24
CA GLN A 40 6.17 8.99 -2.30
C GLN A 40 6.42 7.69 -3.06
N VAL A 41 7.08 7.80 -4.22
CA VAL A 41 7.40 6.65 -5.07
C VAL A 41 8.78 6.12 -4.73
N MET A 42 8.91 4.80 -4.62
CA MET A 42 10.19 4.10 -4.49
C MET A 42 10.23 2.89 -5.41
N GLU A 43 11.42 2.57 -5.91
CA GLU A 43 11.69 1.37 -6.67
C GLU A 43 12.62 0.46 -5.86
N LEU A 44 12.27 -0.81 -5.78
CA LEU A 44 12.95 -1.83 -5.00
C LEU A 44 13.26 -3.03 -5.89
N GLU A 45 14.54 -3.39 -5.96
CA GLU A 45 14.97 -4.64 -6.58
C GLU A 45 15.02 -5.73 -5.51
N MET A 46 14.14 -6.72 -5.61
CA MET A 46 14.13 -7.89 -4.74
C MET A 46 14.81 -9.06 -5.43
N LYS A 47 16.00 -9.41 -4.95
CA LYS A 47 16.74 -10.58 -5.43
C LYS A 47 16.29 -11.85 -4.70
N GLY A 48 16.13 -12.94 -5.45
CA GLY A 48 15.77 -14.24 -4.89
C GLY A 48 14.38 -14.32 -4.25
N ALA A 49 13.44 -13.46 -4.69
CA ALA A 49 12.06 -13.50 -4.24
C ALA A 49 11.42 -14.84 -4.63
N THR A 50 10.71 -15.47 -3.69
CA THR A 50 9.98 -16.71 -3.96
C THR A 50 8.57 -16.37 -4.40
N HIS A 51 8.30 -16.49 -5.69
CA HIS A 51 6.96 -16.32 -6.25
C HIS A 51 6.43 -17.66 -6.75
N ARG A 52 5.33 -18.15 -6.14
CA ARG A 52 4.69 -19.45 -6.48
C ARG A 52 5.68 -20.63 -6.49
N GLY A 53 6.61 -20.64 -5.53
CA GLY A 53 7.63 -21.69 -5.39
C GLY A 53 8.84 -21.57 -6.34
N LYS A 54 8.87 -20.57 -7.23
CA LYS A 54 10.03 -20.27 -8.07
C LYS A 54 10.79 -19.10 -7.48
N LYS A 55 12.12 -19.22 -7.41
CA LYS A 55 12.99 -18.08 -7.12
C LYS A 55 13.16 -17.27 -8.39
N GLY A 56 13.04 -15.96 -8.27
CA GLY A 56 13.30 -15.03 -9.35
C GLY A 56 13.63 -13.66 -8.77
N ASP A 57 14.28 -12.85 -9.58
CA ASP A 57 14.50 -11.45 -9.26
C ASP A 57 13.28 -10.66 -9.75
N CYS A 58 12.80 -9.72 -8.94
CA CYS A 58 11.70 -8.85 -9.34
C CYS A 58 11.98 -7.40 -8.95
N THR A 59 11.46 -6.50 -9.76
CA THR A 59 11.47 -5.07 -9.46
C THR A 59 10.07 -4.69 -9.04
N LEU A 60 9.96 -4.10 -7.85
CA LEU A 60 8.73 -3.54 -7.34
C LEU A 60 8.83 -2.03 -7.39
N LYS A 61 7.91 -1.40 -8.10
CA LYS A 61 7.63 0.02 -7.91
C LYS A 61 6.56 0.11 -6.83
N LEU A 62 6.74 0.99 -5.85
CA LEU A 62 5.81 1.23 -4.75
C LEU A 62 5.51 2.73 -4.66
N ALA A 63 4.28 3.09 -4.35
CA ALA A 63 3.89 4.46 -4.05
C ALA A 63 3.14 4.53 -2.72
N PHE A 64 3.65 5.31 -1.79
CA PHE A 64 3.11 5.49 -0.45
C PHE A 64 2.41 6.83 -0.34
N ALA A 65 1.15 6.85 0.03
CA ALA A 65 0.47 8.05 0.50
C ALA A 65 -0.04 7.84 1.91
N ARG A 66 -0.02 8.89 2.72
CA ARG A 66 -0.90 8.95 3.88
C ARG A 66 -2.24 9.42 3.37
N SER A 67 -3.29 8.61 3.53
CA SER A 67 -4.62 9.20 3.62
C SER A 67 -4.63 9.95 4.95
N GLY A 68 -4.29 11.23 4.92
CA GLY A 68 -4.55 12.09 6.06
C GLY A 68 -6.01 11.94 6.47
N GLN A 69 -6.30 12.01 7.76
CA GLN A 69 -7.69 12.15 8.17
C GLN A 69 -8.19 13.48 7.61
N ILE A 70 -9.30 13.44 6.86
CA ILE A 70 -10.17 14.61 6.71
C ILE A 70 -10.63 14.94 8.14
N GLY A 71 -9.92 15.85 8.80
CA GLY A 71 -10.09 16.19 10.21
C GLY A 71 -8.79 16.14 10.99
N TYR A 72 -8.38 17.31 11.49
CA TYR A 72 -7.20 17.54 12.35
C TYR A 72 -7.06 16.50 13.46
N ILE A 73 -5.92 15.80 13.49
CA ILE A 73 -5.56 14.82 14.52
C ILE A 73 -4.19 15.16 15.09
N PRO A 74 -4.02 15.15 16.42
CA PRO A 74 -2.73 15.36 17.07
C PRO A 74 -1.72 14.25 16.72
N PRO A 75 -0.41 14.52 16.84
CA PRO A 75 0.70 13.73 16.26
C PRO A 75 0.87 12.28 16.80
N THR A 76 -0.05 11.78 17.63
CA THR A 76 0.07 10.51 18.35
C THR A 76 -0.63 9.33 17.70
N ARG A 77 -1.35 9.51 16.57
CA ARG A 77 -1.95 8.41 15.82
C ARG A 77 -1.30 8.24 14.45
N PRO A 78 -0.70 7.07 14.14
CA PRO A 78 -0.26 6.79 12.78
C PRO A 78 -1.49 6.78 11.86
N GLY A 79 -1.54 7.74 10.94
CA GLY A 79 -2.57 7.78 9.90
C GLY A 79 -2.49 6.54 9.01
N MET A 80 -3.61 6.18 8.38
CA MET A 80 -3.66 5.03 7.47
C MET A 80 -2.77 5.28 6.24
N TYR A 81 -1.90 4.32 5.94
CA TYR A 81 -1.04 4.32 4.76
C TYR A 81 -1.71 3.57 3.61
N LEU A 82 -1.65 4.18 2.45
CA LEU A 82 -2.01 3.56 1.18
C LEU A 82 -0.73 3.26 0.42
N THR A 83 -0.57 2.00 0.02
CA THR A 83 0.56 1.57 -0.80
C THR A 83 0.04 1.06 -2.13
N LEU A 84 0.42 1.71 -3.22
CA LEU A 84 0.23 1.18 -4.56
C LEU A 84 1.49 0.39 -4.92
N SER A 85 1.35 -0.84 -5.39
CA SER A 85 2.47 -1.67 -5.83
C SER A 85 2.26 -2.14 -7.26
N SER A 86 3.29 -2.00 -8.09
CA SER A 86 3.36 -2.67 -9.38
C SER A 86 4.54 -3.62 -9.36
N LEU A 87 4.31 -4.84 -9.81
CA LEU A 87 5.30 -5.89 -9.84
C LEU A 87 5.62 -6.21 -11.29
N GLU A 88 6.85 -5.87 -11.68
CA GLU A 88 7.41 -6.20 -12.98
C GLU A 88 8.25 -7.48 -12.80
N HIS A 89 7.75 -8.59 -13.33
CA HIS A 89 8.50 -9.84 -13.37
C HIS A 89 9.51 -9.80 -14.52
N ARG A 90 10.80 -9.86 -14.20
CA ARG A 90 11.84 -10.26 -15.16
C ARG A 90 12.08 -11.76 -14.96
N LEU A 91 11.48 -12.58 -15.82
CA LEU A 91 11.77 -14.02 -15.90
C LEU A 91 13.05 -14.24 -16.71
#